data_AF-A0A924X8K3-F1
#
_entry.id   AF-A0A924X8K3-F1
#
_cell.length_a   1.000
_cell.length_b   1.000
_cell.length_c   1.000
_cell.angle_alpha   90.00
_cell.angle_beta   90.00
_cell.angle_gamma   90.00
#
_symmetry.space_group_name_H-M   'P 1'
#
loop_
_entity.id
_entity.type
_entity.pdbx_description
1 polymer ?
#
loop_
_entity_poly.entity_id
_entity_poly.type
_entity_poly.pdbx_seq_one_letter_code
_entity_poly.pdbx_strand_id
1 'polypeptide(L)'
;MFWSAVAGLLVLHVAIAWILRQPIGVGNDDAIYLQLSRSLQGLSYREEYLVGAPWHSQYPPGYPMILAMISAILGERLGVILALSALISAGALFLVFDATRRLWSPVLALMVLAVCAVNPSLIQNAGEIATETSYMAFSALALWFSVRKPESKTTIVLAIAAAIFSVLIRSAGVPLLAAFFFAWLIERRFQRAIVFAAATAVFVGSWLAWTVVAPQRERGRSYVADATALIKGRNAKGKAFLLPVRIGRNARAYVLKSLPSKMNLPVISGTLIDNIIWLLVMVACIGLGSWMIWQRQWRLVILYLLLYAGLLVLWSWPIARFLDPILPFVFLALLLGAWGFNRRFLPRFSWAIPIALTAMITVSSLAQLATGIAESRTCDRANPRESACFSAKERAFLNAAQYAKTQTEKSARFVSSKEGAFSYHTGRELVTIATVYHRGAEGIIDRMHSNNVSYVALGTGTGRERVLIDALHRVCDRLEVVQLFPPQAAILRVLPGSQTDQSGQACGVLSRPAQDSSSDPDVPWSKRR
;
A
#
# COMPACT_ATOMS: atom_id res chain seq x y z
N MET A 1 3.30 -27.83 -23.75
CA MET A 1 2.24 -27.87 -22.71
C MET A 1 2.65 -27.13 -21.43
N PHE A 2 3.76 -27.47 -20.76
CA PHE A 2 4.15 -26.83 -19.48
C PHE A 2 4.33 -25.31 -19.55
N TRP A 3 5.16 -24.80 -20.47
CA TRP A 3 5.34 -23.34 -20.65
C TRP A 3 4.10 -22.62 -21.14
N SER A 4 3.23 -23.31 -21.88
CA SER A 4 1.92 -22.78 -22.29
C SER A 4 1.02 -22.53 -21.09
N ALA A 5 1.04 -23.41 -20.07
CA ALA A 5 0.32 -23.20 -18.82
C ALA A 5 0.86 -22.01 -18.03
N VAL A 6 2.19 -21.85 -17.97
CA VAL A 6 2.84 -20.69 -17.33
C VAL A 6 2.41 -19.39 -18.02
N ALA A 7 2.52 -19.33 -19.35
CA ALA A 7 2.10 -18.17 -20.12
C ALA A 7 0.60 -17.89 -19.93
N GLY A 8 -0.26 -18.92 -19.97
CA GLY A 8 -1.69 -18.79 -19.75
C GLY A 8 -2.05 -18.19 -18.39
N LEU A 9 -1.39 -18.63 -17.31
CA LEU A 9 -1.61 -18.08 -15.96
C LEU A 9 -1.15 -16.62 -15.84
N LEU A 10 -0.01 -16.26 -16.44
CA LEU A 10 0.48 -14.88 -16.43
C LEU A 10 -0.42 -13.96 -17.26
N VAL A 11 -0.87 -14.40 -18.43
CA VAL A 11 -1.83 -13.67 -19.27
C VAL A 11 -3.16 -13.52 -18.53
N LEU A 12 -3.64 -14.57 -17.85
CA LEU A 12 -4.84 -14.52 -17.03
C LEU A 12 -4.70 -13.47 -15.91
N HIS A 13 -3.57 -13.45 -15.21
CA HIS A 13 -3.30 -12.46 -14.16
C HIS A 13 -3.39 -11.03 -14.70
N VAL A 14 -2.70 -10.75 -15.81
CA VAL A 14 -2.71 -9.42 -16.46
C VAL A 14 -4.11 -9.05 -16.95
N ALA A 15 -4.81 -9.99 -17.59
CA ALA A 15 -6.15 -9.76 -18.12
C ALA A 15 -7.16 -9.44 -17.00
N ILE A 16 -7.15 -10.18 -15.89
CA ILE A 16 -8.04 -9.91 -14.77
C ILE A 16 -7.65 -8.60 -14.08
N ALA A 17 -6.36 -8.32 -13.86
CA ALA A 17 -5.89 -7.04 -13.32
C ALA A 17 -6.35 -5.87 -14.19
N TRP A 18 -6.29 -6.02 -15.52
CA TRP A 18 -6.81 -5.03 -16.46
C TRP A 18 -8.32 -4.84 -16.33
N ILE A 19 -9.09 -5.93 -16.26
CA ILE A 19 -10.56 -5.89 -16.10
C ILE A 19 -10.94 -5.20 -14.79
N LEU A 20 -10.21 -5.47 -13.71
CA LEU A 20 -10.49 -4.94 -12.35
C LEU A 20 -9.77 -3.63 -12.03
N ARG A 21 -9.03 -3.06 -12.98
CA ARG A 21 -8.22 -1.86 -12.77
C ARG A 21 -9.06 -0.70 -12.22
N GLN A 22 -8.44 0.06 -11.31
CA GLN A 22 -9.04 1.22 -10.67
C GLN A 22 -8.49 2.50 -11.29
N PRO A 23 -9.35 3.46 -11.68
CA PRO A 23 -8.89 4.78 -12.05
C PRO A 23 -8.45 5.57 -10.81
N ILE A 24 -7.87 6.76 -11.01
CA ILE A 24 -7.54 7.66 -9.90
C ILE A 24 -8.85 8.19 -9.31
N GLY A 25 -9.20 7.64 -8.16
CA GLY A 25 -10.43 7.97 -7.45
C GLY A 25 -10.18 8.98 -6.35
N VAL A 26 -10.61 8.62 -5.14
CA VAL A 26 -10.41 9.42 -3.92
C VAL A 26 -9.19 8.97 -3.11
N GLY A 27 -8.34 8.11 -3.68
CA GLY A 27 -7.07 7.72 -3.07
C GLY A 27 -6.18 8.96 -2.97
N ASN A 28 -5.44 9.08 -1.87
CA ASN A 28 -4.50 10.18 -1.71
C ASN A 28 -3.11 9.80 -2.25
N ASP A 29 -2.68 8.55 -2.00
CA ASP A 29 -1.32 8.09 -2.30
C ASP A 29 -1.07 7.99 -3.82
N ASP A 30 -1.99 7.42 -4.58
CA ASP A 30 -1.97 7.30 -6.05
C ASP A 30 -1.81 8.67 -6.73
N ALA A 31 -2.61 9.64 -6.31
CA ALA A 31 -2.54 11.01 -6.82
C ALA A 31 -1.23 11.71 -6.44
N ILE A 32 -0.69 11.46 -5.24
CA ILE A 32 0.61 12.00 -4.83
C ILE A 32 1.74 11.39 -5.66
N TYR A 33 1.75 10.07 -5.90
CA TYR A 33 2.79 9.43 -6.69
C TYR A 33 2.89 9.99 -8.11
N LEU A 34 1.75 10.29 -8.74
CA LEU A 34 1.72 10.93 -10.07
C LEU A 34 2.17 12.39 -10.02
N GLN A 35 1.78 13.15 -9.02
CA GLN A 35 2.23 14.54 -8.91
C GLN A 35 3.73 14.62 -8.64
N LEU A 36 4.27 13.73 -7.80
CA LEU A 36 5.71 13.61 -7.59
C LEU A 36 6.44 13.14 -8.85
N SER A 37 5.83 12.28 -9.68
CA SER A 37 6.44 11.88 -10.95
C SER A 37 6.53 13.02 -11.95
N ARG A 38 5.55 13.94 -11.97
CA ARG A 38 5.60 15.18 -12.75
C ARG A 38 6.71 16.11 -12.25
N SER A 39 6.80 16.32 -10.93
CA SER A 39 7.91 17.09 -10.32
C SER A 39 9.28 16.51 -10.69
N LEU A 40 9.42 15.17 -10.70
CA LEU A 40 10.69 14.51 -11.07
C LEU A 40 11.07 14.70 -12.54
N GLN A 41 10.10 14.82 -13.45
CA GLN A 41 10.39 15.16 -14.85
C GLN A 41 11.04 16.55 -14.97
N GLY A 42 10.69 17.48 -14.07
CA GLY A 42 11.35 18.78 -13.90
C GLY A 42 12.62 18.74 -13.03
N LEU A 43 13.19 17.56 -12.74
CA LEU A 43 14.36 17.36 -11.87
C LEU A 43 14.16 17.92 -10.43
N SER A 44 12.92 17.92 -9.95
CA SER A 44 12.53 18.37 -8.61
C SER A 44 11.84 17.24 -7.84
N TYR A 45 11.74 17.35 -6.51
CA TYR A 45 10.98 16.40 -5.68
C TYR A 45 10.12 17.14 -4.65
N ARG A 46 9.17 17.92 -5.16
CA ARG A 46 8.33 18.84 -4.41
C ARG A 46 6.85 18.51 -4.58
N GLU A 47 6.07 18.90 -3.59
CA GLU A 47 4.61 18.82 -3.63
C GLU A 47 4.08 20.11 -4.26
N GLU A 48 4.18 20.22 -5.59
CA GLU A 48 3.84 21.44 -6.35
C GLU A 48 2.38 21.89 -6.20
N TYR A 49 1.51 20.99 -5.76
CA TYR A 49 0.11 21.28 -5.46
C TYR A 49 -0.11 22.01 -4.11
N LEU A 50 0.93 22.15 -3.29
CA LEU A 50 0.85 22.85 -2.02
C LEU A 50 1.45 24.26 -2.11
N VAL A 51 0.90 25.17 -1.32
CA VAL A 51 1.44 26.52 -1.17
C VAL A 51 2.90 26.47 -0.78
N GLY A 52 3.74 27.14 -1.57
CA GLY A 52 5.19 27.20 -1.38
C GLY A 52 5.96 25.99 -1.94
N ALA A 53 5.28 25.02 -2.56
CA ALA A 53 5.86 23.82 -3.17
C ALA A 53 6.95 23.18 -2.28
N PRO A 54 6.59 22.71 -1.07
CA PRO A 54 7.54 22.18 -0.12
C PRO A 54 8.17 20.89 -0.65
N TRP A 55 9.36 20.59 -0.15
CA TRP A 55 10.07 19.35 -0.45
C TRP A 55 9.33 18.14 0.11
N HIS A 56 9.14 17.12 -0.73
CA HIS A 56 8.52 15.89 -0.29
C HIS A 56 9.49 15.07 0.57
N SER A 57 9.01 14.55 1.71
CA SER A 57 9.83 13.82 2.69
C SER A 57 9.16 12.56 3.26
N GLN A 58 7.99 12.18 2.73
CA GLN A 58 7.29 10.98 3.17
C GLN A 58 7.67 9.75 2.35
N TYR A 59 7.37 9.81 1.06
CA TYR A 59 7.51 8.68 0.14
C TYR A 59 8.94 8.58 -0.40
N PRO A 60 9.45 7.35 -0.52
CA PRO A 60 10.67 7.10 -1.27
C PRO A 60 10.53 7.50 -2.77
N PRO A 61 11.61 7.98 -3.42
CA PRO A 61 11.55 8.52 -4.79
C PRO A 61 11.43 7.46 -5.90
N GLY A 62 11.72 6.19 -5.62
CA GLY A 62 11.82 5.12 -6.61
C GLY A 62 10.51 4.81 -7.32
N TYR A 63 9.36 4.81 -6.63
CA TYR A 63 8.08 4.58 -7.31
C TYR A 63 7.66 5.78 -8.18
N PRO A 64 7.68 7.04 -7.68
CA PRO A 64 7.53 8.22 -8.54
C PRO A 64 8.51 8.25 -9.73
N MET A 65 9.74 7.77 -9.56
CA MET A 65 10.73 7.70 -10.65
C MET A 65 10.35 6.68 -11.72
N ILE A 66 9.80 5.50 -11.35
CA ILE A 66 9.25 4.54 -12.31
C ILE A 66 8.12 5.20 -13.11
N LEU A 67 7.20 5.88 -12.43
CA LEU A 67 6.09 6.58 -13.09
C LEU A 67 6.60 7.69 -14.01
N ALA A 68 7.60 8.48 -13.56
CA ALA A 68 8.18 9.56 -14.35
C ALA A 68 8.83 9.04 -15.63
N MET A 69 9.58 7.93 -15.53
CA MET A 69 10.20 7.28 -16.69
C MET A 69 9.16 6.76 -17.67
N ILE A 70 8.09 6.11 -17.19
CA ILE A 70 6.98 5.64 -18.03
C ILE A 70 6.33 6.83 -18.74
N SER A 71 6.04 7.90 -18.01
CA SER A 71 5.39 9.09 -18.55
C SER A 71 6.28 9.85 -19.55
N ALA A 72 7.60 9.90 -19.32
CA ALA A 72 8.54 10.53 -20.24
C ALA A 72 8.66 9.78 -21.58
N ILE A 73 8.63 8.44 -21.56
CA ILE A 73 8.82 7.61 -22.76
C ILE A 73 7.49 7.42 -23.52
N LEU A 74 6.39 7.19 -22.81
CA LEU A 74 5.11 6.77 -23.39
C LEU A 74 3.97 7.78 -23.21
N GLY A 75 4.26 8.95 -22.62
CA GLY A 75 3.27 9.93 -22.20
C GLY A 75 2.55 9.54 -20.90
N GLU A 76 2.03 10.52 -20.17
CA GLU A 76 1.24 10.28 -18.96
C GLU A 76 -0.18 9.81 -19.32
N ARG A 77 -0.31 8.50 -19.57
CA ARG A 77 -1.59 7.84 -19.86
C ARG A 77 -1.88 6.80 -18.79
N LEU A 78 -2.96 6.99 -18.02
CA LEU A 78 -3.32 6.10 -16.93
C LEU A 78 -3.46 4.63 -17.37
N GLY A 79 -4.03 4.39 -18.56
CA GLY A 79 -4.11 3.04 -19.12
C GLY A 79 -2.73 2.40 -19.35
N VAL A 80 -1.74 3.17 -19.80
CA VAL A 80 -0.36 2.67 -19.99
C VAL A 80 0.29 2.35 -18.65
N ILE A 81 0.16 3.23 -17.66
CA ILE A 81 0.71 3.03 -16.31
C ILE A 81 0.13 1.76 -15.67
N LEU A 82 -1.19 1.57 -15.75
CA LEU A 82 -1.86 0.40 -15.18
C LEU A 82 -1.52 -0.89 -15.94
N ALA A 83 -1.42 -0.85 -17.27
CA ALA A 83 -0.97 -2.00 -18.06
C ALA A 83 0.45 -2.42 -17.67
N LEU A 84 1.36 -1.46 -17.52
CA LEU A 84 2.74 -1.72 -17.08
C LEU A 84 2.80 -2.20 -15.64
N SER A 85 1.97 -1.69 -14.73
CA SER A 85 1.86 -2.21 -13.36
C SER A 85 1.45 -3.70 -13.38
N ALA A 86 0.45 -4.06 -14.18
CA ALA A 86 0.03 -5.46 -14.34
C ALA A 86 1.14 -6.35 -14.94
N LEU A 87 1.89 -5.85 -15.93
CA LEU A 87 3.03 -6.56 -16.51
C LEU A 87 4.19 -6.73 -15.51
N ILE A 88 4.47 -5.71 -14.68
CA ILE A 88 5.46 -5.77 -13.61
C ILE A 88 5.06 -6.83 -12.57
N SER A 89 3.78 -6.89 -12.20
CA SER A 89 3.25 -7.93 -11.32
C SER A 89 3.46 -9.33 -11.92
N ALA A 90 3.09 -9.54 -13.18
CA ALA A 90 3.31 -10.80 -13.87
C ALA A 90 4.81 -11.18 -13.95
N GLY A 91 5.68 -10.20 -14.19
CA GLY A 91 7.13 -10.37 -14.14
C GLY A 91 7.62 -10.84 -12.77
N ALA A 92 7.10 -10.26 -11.69
CA ALA A 92 7.40 -10.69 -10.32
C ALA A 92 6.99 -12.16 -10.08
N LEU A 93 5.77 -12.54 -10.50
CA LEU A 93 5.28 -13.91 -10.38
C LEU A 93 6.13 -14.90 -11.20
N PHE A 94 6.57 -14.51 -12.40
CA PHE A 94 7.46 -15.30 -13.22
C PHE A 94 8.83 -15.51 -12.55
N LEU A 95 9.40 -14.49 -11.90
CA LEU A 95 10.66 -14.61 -11.17
C LEU A 95 10.54 -15.58 -10.00
N VAL A 96 9.44 -15.52 -9.23
CA VAL A 96 9.17 -16.47 -8.14
C VAL A 96 8.99 -17.90 -8.70
N PHE A 97 8.26 -18.05 -9.80
CA PHE A 97 8.09 -19.31 -10.51
C PHE A 97 9.44 -19.90 -10.94
N ASP A 98 10.28 -19.10 -11.63
CA ASP A 98 11.56 -19.58 -12.16
C ASP A 98 12.53 -19.96 -11.04
N ALA A 99 12.59 -19.18 -9.95
CA ALA A 99 13.37 -19.54 -8.77
C ALA A 99 12.88 -20.85 -8.13
N THR A 100 11.56 -20.99 -7.94
CA THR A 100 10.96 -22.19 -7.35
C THR A 100 11.22 -23.44 -8.19
N ARG A 101 11.07 -23.31 -9.52
CA ARG A 101 11.30 -24.41 -10.47
C ARG A 101 12.74 -24.91 -10.43
N ARG A 102 13.71 -24.01 -10.27
CA ARG A 102 15.15 -24.35 -10.21
C ARG A 102 15.53 -25.05 -8.92
N LEU A 103 14.95 -24.65 -7.79
CA LEU A 103 15.34 -25.14 -6.47
C LEU A 103 14.64 -26.44 -6.04
N TRP A 104 13.40 -26.66 -6.52
CA TRP A 104 12.58 -27.80 -6.10
C TRP A 104 11.98 -28.59 -7.26
N SER A 105 10.90 -28.09 -7.86
CA SER A 105 10.14 -28.84 -8.86
C SER A 105 9.33 -27.89 -9.75
N PRO A 106 9.25 -28.15 -11.07
CA PRO A 106 8.36 -27.44 -11.98
C PRO A 106 6.89 -27.52 -11.58
N VAL A 107 6.45 -28.64 -10.99
CA VAL A 107 5.06 -28.83 -10.53
C VAL A 107 4.74 -27.91 -9.36
N LEU A 108 5.63 -27.86 -8.36
CA LEU A 108 5.47 -26.95 -7.23
C LEU A 108 5.45 -25.49 -7.68
N ALA A 109 6.36 -25.12 -8.58
CA ALA A 109 6.41 -23.78 -9.15
C ALA A 109 5.10 -23.40 -9.85
N LEU A 110 4.54 -24.32 -10.64
CA LEU A 110 3.27 -24.11 -11.33
C LEU A 110 2.09 -23.95 -10.35
N MET A 111 2.06 -24.73 -9.25
CA MET A 111 1.03 -24.57 -8.21
C MET A 111 1.13 -23.22 -7.49
N VAL A 112 2.36 -22.79 -7.12
CA VAL A 112 2.60 -21.46 -6.53
C VAL A 112 2.17 -20.35 -7.50
N LEU A 113 2.53 -20.48 -8.78
CA LEU A 113 2.11 -19.53 -9.80
C LEU A 113 0.59 -19.51 -9.96
N ALA A 114 -0.08 -20.66 -9.97
CA ALA A 114 -1.52 -20.76 -10.12
C ALA A 114 -2.25 -20.02 -9.00
N VAL A 115 -1.89 -20.26 -7.72
CA VAL A 115 -2.53 -19.57 -6.60
C VAL A 115 -2.23 -18.06 -6.60
N CYS A 116 -1.02 -17.65 -6.99
CA CYS A 116 -0.65 -16.23 -7.04
C CYS A 116 -1.33 -15.49 -8.20
N ALA A 117 -1.40 -16.13 -9.38
CA ALA A 117 -1.95 -15.54 -10.60
C ALA A 117 -3.42 -15.15 -10.44
N VAL A 118 -4.19 -15.92 -9.66
CA VAL A 118 -5.60 -15.62 -9.35
C VAL A 118 -5.80 -15.02 -7.96
N ASN A 119 -4.74 -14.70 -7.20
CA ASN A 119 -4.93 -14.14 -5.86
C ASN A 119 -5.56 -12.74 -5.95
N PRO A 120 -6.72 -12.50 -5.30
CA PRO A 120 -7.45 -11.24 -5.44
C PRO A 120 -6.65 -10.02 -4.97
N SER A 121 -5.83 -10.17 -3.93
CA SER A 121 -5.00 -9.07 -3.41
C SER A 121 -3.86 -8.71 -4.36
N LEU A 122 -3.21 -9.71 -4.96
CA LEU A 122 -2.14 -9.48 -5.95
C LEU A 122 -2.70 -8.86 -7.23
N ILE A 123 -3.84 -9.35 -7.71
CA ILE A 123 -4.55 -8.79 -8.88
C ILE A 123 -4.97 -7.34 -8.64
N GLN A 124 -5.51 -7.05 -7.46
CA GLN A 124 -5.93 -5.70 -7.12
C GLN A 124 -4.75 -4.72 -7.15
N ASN A 125 -3.64 -5.05 -6.47
CA ASN A 125 -2.44 -4.22 -6.49
C ASN A 125 -1.85 -4.06 -7.90
N ALA A 126 -1.98 -5.09 -8.75
CA ALA A 126 -1.55 -5.04 -10.14
C ALA A 126 -2.41 -4.08 -11.00
N GLY A 127 -3.68 -3.88 -10.63
CA GLY A 127 -4.63 -2.97 -11.29
C GLY A 127 -4.72 -1.57 -10.67
N GLU A 128 -3.79 -1.21 -9.77
CA GLU A 128 -3.76 0.06 -9.05
C GLU A 128 -2.41 0.78 -9.20
N ILE A 129 -2.41 2.11 -9.02
CA ILE A 129 -1.18 2.90 -8.88
C ILE A 129 -0.71 2.80 -7.42
N ALA A 130 -0.02 1.71 -7.12
CA ALA A 130 0.46 1.39 -5.79
C ALA A 130 1.92 0.92 -5.80
N THR A 131 2.63 1.20 -4.71
CA THR A 131 4.04 0.80 -4.55
C THR A 131 4.21 -0.72 -4.39
N GLU A 132 3.18 -1.41 -3.91
CA GLU A 132 3.17 -2.81 -3.51
C GLU A 132 3.66 -3.72 -4.64
N THR A 133 3.13 -3.51 -5.86
CA THR A 133 3.48 -4.29 -7.06
C THR A 133 4.93 -4.10 -7.48
N SER A 134 5.40 -2.85 -7.54
CA SER A 134 6.79 -2.57 -7.90
C SER A 134 7.77 -3.06 -6.82
N TYR A 135 7.41 -2.90 -5.55
CA TYR A 135 8.20 -3.41 -4.44
C TYR A 135 8.30 -4.94 -4.46
N MET A 136 7.19 -5.63 -4.73
CA MET A 136 7.16 -7.09 -4.92
C MET A 136 8.09 -7.52 -6.07
N ALA A 137 8.02 -6.84 -7.22
CA ALA A 137 8.83 -7.16 -8.39
C ALA A 137 10.33 -7.01 -8.14
N PHE A 138 10.77 -5.88 -7.57
CA PHE A 138 12.19 -5.67 -7.29
C PHE A 138 12.72 -6.52 -6.12
N SER A 139 11.88 -6.83 -5.14
CA SER A 139 12.22 -7.81 -4.10
C SER A 139 12.37 -9.21 -4.67
N ALA A 140 11.44 -9.64 -5.54
CA ALA A 140 11.53 -10.91 -6.25
C ALA A 140 12.75 -10.97 -7.18
N LEU A 141 13.06 -9.88 -7.87
CA LEU A 141 14.25 -9.78 -8.72
C LEU A 141 15.55 -9.93 -7.93
N ALA A 142 15.67 -9.26 -6.77
CA ALA A 142 16.82 -9.38 -5.90
C ALA A 142 17.00 -10.83 -5.39
N LEU A 143 15.92 -11.47 -4.94
CA LEU A 143 15.92 -12.85 -4.45
C LEU A 143 16.13 -13.87 -5.58
N TRP A 144 15.70 -13.56 -6.80
CA TRP A 144 15.92 -14.40 -7.97
C TRP A 144 17.38 -14.37 -8.43
N PHE A 145 18.02 -13.20 -8.41
CA PHE A 145 19.47 -13.13 -8.67
C PHE A 145 20.28 -13.88 -7.62
N SER A 146 19.83 -13.95 -6.36
CA SER A 146 20.55 -14.68 -5.31
C SER A 146 20.60 -16.21 -5.54
N VAL A 147 19.71 -16.76 -6.36
CA VAL A 147 19.63 -18.21 -6.65
C VAL A 147 20.23 -18.59 -8.01
N ARG A 148 20.65 -17.61 -8.82
CA ARG A 148 21.34 -17.84 -10.10
C ARG A 148 22.72 -18.47 -9.87
N LYS A 149 22.99 -19.56 -10.60
CA LYS A 149 24.30 -20.23 -10.63
C LYS A 149 24.84 -20.26 -12.09
N PRO A 150 26.15 -20.11 -12.31
CA PRO A 150 27.18 -19.77 -11.32
C PRO A 150 26.97 -18.36 -10.76
N GLU A 151 27.44 -18.15 -9.53
CA GLU A 151 27.37 -16.85 -8.88
C GLU A 151 28.45 -15.94 -9.50
N SER A 152 28.03 -14.91 -10.25
CA SER A 152 28.93 -13.93 -10.88
C SER A 152 28.91 -12.59 -10.14
N LYS A 153 29.97 -11.77 -10.32
CA LYS A 153 30.00 -10.40 -9.79
C LYS A 153 28.80 -9.59 -10.28
N THR A 154 28.45 -9.71 -11.55
CA THR A 154 27.29 -9.03 -12.16
C THR A 154 25.98 -9.41 -11.49
N THR A 155 25.72 -10.70 -11.27
CA THR A 155 24.48 -11.15 -10.61
C THR A 155 24.38 -10.64 -9.17
N ILE A 156 25.49 -10.52 -8.44
CA ILE A 156 25.50 -9.96 -7.08
C ILE A 156 25.19 -8.46 -7.12
N VAL A 157 25.83 -7.70 -8.01
CA VAL A 157 25.58 -6.26 -8.16
C VAL A 157 24.13 -5.99 -8.53
N LEU A 158 23.56 -6.78 -9.44
CA LEU A 158 22.15 -6.66 -9.82
C LEU A 158 21.21 -7.03 -8.65
N ALA A 159 21.54 -8.02 -7.83
CA ALA A 159 20.79 -8.35 -6.63
C ALA A 159 20.80 -7.19 -5.62
N ILE A 160 21.97 -6.59 -5.38
CA ILE A 160 22.15 -5.43 -4.50
C ILE A 160 21.36 -4.23 -5.03
N ALA A 161 21.49 -3.91 -6.31
CA ALA A 161 20.81 -2.79 -6.93
C ALA A 161 19.28 -2.96 -6.84
N ALA A 162 18.77 -4.16 -7.14
CA ALA A 162 17.34 -4.46 -7.03
C ALA A 162 16.84 -4.36 -5.58
N ALA A 163 17.61 -4.84 -4.60
CA ALA A 163 17.27 -4.75 -3.18
C ALA A 163 17.25 -3.30 -2.68
N ILE A 164 18.26 -2.49 -3.02
CA ILE A 164 18.31 -1.06 -2.66
C ILE A 164 17.14 -0.33 -3.31
N PHE A 165 16.90 -0.59 -4.60
CA PHE A 165 15.82 0.07 -5.33
C PHE A 165 14.44 -0.31 -4.79
N SER A 166 14.24 -1.54 -4.30
CA SER A 166 12.98 -1.92 -3.67
C SER A 166 12.70 -1.10 -2.40
N VAL A 167 13.72 -0.76 -1.60
CA VAL A 167 13.57 0.15 -0.45
C VAL A 167 13.27 1.58 -0.89
N LEU A 168 13.89 2.03 -1.97
CA LEU A 168 13.59 3.32 -2.58
C LEU A 168 12.22 3.35 -3.28
N ILE A 169 11.55 2.22 -3.50
CA ILE A 169 10.14 2.16 -3.90
C ILE A 169 9.24 2.22 -2.66
N ARG A 170 9.62 1.49 -1.61
CA ARG A 170 8.84 1.39 -0.38
C ARG A 170 9.74 1.14 0.83
N SER A 171 9.64 2.00 1.84
CA SER A 171 10.44 1.92 3.08
C SER A 171 10.23 0.63 3.88
N ALA A 172 9.09 -0.06 3.69
CA ALA A 172 8.85 -1.40 4.22
C ALA A 172 9.85 -2.46 3.71
N GLY A 173 10.69 -2.13 2.71
CA GLY A 173 11.75 -2.98 2.18
C GLY A 173 13.03 -3.07 3.00
N VAL A 174 13.22 -2.25 4.04
CA VAL A 174 14.42 -2.31 4.91
C VAL A 174 14.74 -3.74 5.42
N PRO A 175 13.76 -4.60 5.79
CA PRO A 175 14.02 -5.99 6.16
C PRO A 175 14.74 -6.81 5.08
N LEU A 176 14.56 -6.52 3.79
CA LEU A 176 15.27 -7.19 2.70
C LEU A 176 16.75 -6.85 2.74
N LEU A 177 17.10 -5.58 2.96
CA LEU A 177 18.51 -5.17 3.07
C LEU A 177 19.16 -5.81 4.29
N ALA A 178 18.48 -5.79 5.44
CA ALA A 178 18.95 -6.47 6.63
C ALA A 178 19.15 -7.98 6.38
N ALA A 179 18.25 -8.64 5.64
CA ALA A 179 18.40 -10.04 5.28
C ALA A 179 19.64 -10.33 4.43
N PHE A 180 19.93 -9.50 3.41
CA PHE A 180 21.16 -9.62 2.61
C PHE A 180 22.42 -9.45 3.46
N PHE A 181 22.42 -8.43 4.32
CA PHE A 181 23.53 -8.16 5.23
C PHE A 181 23.78 -9.34 6.18
N PHE A 182 22.75 -9.80 6.89
CA PHE A 182 22.89 -10.91 7.84
C PHE A 182 23.18 -12.24 7.15
N ALA A 183 22.63 -12.50 5.95
CA ALA A 183 22.96 -13.69 5.18
C ALA A 183 24.46 -13.76 4.88
N TRP A 184 25.06 -12.66 4.40
CA TRP A 184 26.50 -12.62 4.13
C TRP A 184 27.36 -12.62 5.39
N LEU A 185 26.90 -12.07 6.51
CA LEU A 185 27.60 -12.24 7.79
C LEU A 185 27.61 -13.70 8.25
N ILE A 186 26.46 -14.40 8.18
CA ILE A 186 26.34 -15.83 8.52
C ILE A 186 27.21 -16.68 7.59
N GLU A 187 27.28 -16.33 6.30
CA GLU A 187 28.15 -16.96 5.31
C GLU A 187 29.63 -16.54 5.43
N ARG A 188 30.00 -15.70 6.41
CA ARG A 188 31.35 -15.14 6.62
C ARG A 188 31.91 -14.37 5.41
N ARG A 189 31.04 -13.82 4.57
CA ARG A 189 31.38 -13.01 3.38
C ARG A 189 31.46 -11.52 3.74
N PHE A 190 32.32 -11.18 4.70
CA PHE A 190 32.38 -9.85 5.31
C PHE A 190 32.62 -8.70 4.33
N GLN A 191 33.50 -8.89 3.34
CA GLN A 191 33.77 -7.86 2.33
C GLN A 191 32.49 -7.49 1.54
N ARG A 192 31.66 -8.48 1.21
CA ARG A 192 30.39 -8.23 0.51
C ARG A 192 29.40 -7.50 1.41
N ALA A 193 29.32 -7.89 2.68
CA ALA A 193 28.49 -7.21 3.67
C ALA A 193 28.91 -5.74 3.85
N ILE A 194 30.21 -5.44 3.88
CA ILE A 194 30.74 -4.06 3.98
C ILE A 194 30.39 -3.25 2.73
N VAL A 195 30.69 -3.76 1.52
CA VAL A 195 30.36 -3.06 0.26
C VAL A 195 28.86 -2.80 0.16
N PHE A 196 28.05 -3.77 0.56
CA PHE A 196 26.59 -3.65 0.58
C PHE A 196 26.08 -2.64 1.60
N ALA A 197 26.66 -2.62 2.80
CA ALA A 197 26.33 -1.63 3.82
C ALA A 197 26.72 -0.22 3.35
N ALA A 198 27.88 -0.05 2.72
CA ALA A 198 28.31 1.22 2.14
C ALA A 198 27.37 1.67 1.02
N ALA A 199 27.01 0.79 0.07
CA ALA A 199 26.05 1.11 -0.98
C ALA A 199 24.68 1.50 -0.38
N THR A 200 24.20 0.73 0.60
CA THR A 200 22.94 1.03 1.31
C THR A 200 23.00 2.39 2.01
N ALA A 201 24.10 2.71 2.69
CA ALA A 201 24.30 4.00 3.34
C ALA A 201 24.30 5.16 2.34
N VAL A 202 24.94 4.98 1.17
CA VAL A 202 24.95 6.00 0.11
C VAL A 202 23.57 6.22 -0.47
N PHE A 203 22.83 5.19 -0.86
CA PHE A 203 21.55 5.37 -1.54
C PHE A 203 20.38 5.58 -0.57
N VAL A 204 20.15 4.64 0.34
CA VAL A 204 19.03 4.68 1.30
C VAL A 204 19.35 5.65 2.44
N GLY A 205 20.59 5.65 2.93
CA GLY A 205 21.01 6.56 3.99
C GLY A 205 20.95 8.04 3.56
N SER A 206 21.32 8.39 2.33
CA SER A 206 21.16 9.77 1.83
C SER A 206 19.70 10.19 1.72
N TRP A 207 18.81 9.30 1.24
CA TRP A 207 17.37 9.58 1.24
C TRP A 207 16.84 9.75 2.67
N LEU A 208 17.21 8.87 3.60
CA LEU A 208 16.82 9.01 5.01
C LEU A 208 17.35 10.32 5.62
N ALA A 209 18.60 10.69 5.35
CA ALA A 209 19.18 11.95 5.79
C ALA A 209 18.41 13.15 5.22
N TRP A 210 17.98 13.09 3.95
CA TRP A 210 17.09 14.09 3.36
C TRP A 210 15.75 14.18 4.11
N THR A 211 15.09 13.05 4.40
CA THR A 211 13.82 13.06 5.16
C THR A 211 13.97 13.63 6.57
N VAL A 212 15.19 13.57 7.13
CA VAL A 212 15.52 14.24 8.38
C VAL A 212 15.71 15.73 8.11
N VAL A 213 16.57 16.17 7.20
CA VAL A 213 16.91 17.61 7.07
C VAL A 213 15.79 18.44 6.42
N ALA A 214 14.83 17.82 5.72
CA ALA A 214 13.74 18.52 5.05
C ALA A 214 12.96 19.48 6.01
N PRO A 215 12.75 20.75 5.60
CA PRO A 215 12.32 21.83 6.51
C PRO A 215 10.88 21.70 7.05
N GLN A 216 9.99 20.91 6.41
CA GLN A 216 8.61 20.70 6.86
C GLN A 216 8.40 19.29 7.41
N ARG A 217 8.87 19.05 8.64
CA ARG A 217 8.69 17.77 9.36
C ARG A 217 7.31 17.69 10.01
N GLU A 218 6.28 17.46 9.21
CA GLU A 218 4.93 17.30 9.75
C GLU A 218 4.62 15.83 10.07
N ARG A 219 3.94 15.59 11.20
CA ARG A 219 3.43 14.25 11.53
C ARG A 219 2.46 13.77 10.45
N GLY A 220 2.69 12.57 9.98
CA GLY A 220 1.95 11.98 8.88
C GLY A 220 2.42 12.42 7.49
N ARG A 221 3.44 13.27 7.39
CA ARG A 221 4.14 13.63 6.14
C ARG A 221 5.62 13.24 6.16
N SER A 222 6.07 12.59 7.22
CA SER A 222 7.42 12.06 7.34
C SER A 222 7.39 10.84 8.25
N TYR A 223 7.86 9.69 7.73
CA TYR A 223 7.96 8.47 8.53
C TYR A 223 8.92 8.65 9.72
N VAL A 224 9.93 9.52 9.60
CA VAL A 224 10.83 9.86 10.70
C VAL A 224 10.12 10.70 11.75
N ALA A 225 9.31 11.68 11.34
CA ALA A 225 8.49 12.46 12.27
C ALA A 225 7.48 11.56 13.01
N ASP A 226 6.90 10.58 12.33
CA ASP A 226 5.99 9.60 12.93
C ASP A 226 6.71 8.67 13.91
N ALA A 227 7.87 8.13 13.52
CA ALA A 227 8.70 7.30 14.39
C ALA A 227 9.16 8.06 15.64
N THR A 228 9.64 9.30 15.49
CA THR A 228 10.07 10.14 16.62
C THR A 228 8.89 10.56 17.50
N ALA A 229 7.71 10.79 16.94
CA ALA A 229 6.50 11.05 17.70
C ALA A 229 6.08 9.85 18.57
N LEU A 230 6.21 8.62 18.05
CA LEU A 230 5.98 7.40 18.80
C LEU A 230 7.00 7.23 19.94
N ILE A 231 8.26 7.59 19.70
CA ILE A 231 9.33 7.55 20.71
C ILE A 231 9.14 8.66 21.75
N LYS A 232 8.61 9.83 21.40
CA LYS A 232 8.43 10.97 22.32
C LYS A 232 7.09 10.98 23.07
N GLY A 233 6.05 10.31 22.58
CA GLY A 233 4.73 10.27 23.21
C GLY A 233 4.66 9.32 24.44
N ARG A 234 4.36 9.87 25.62
CA ARG A 234 4.11 9.21 26.95
C ARG A 234 5.33 8.63 27.68
N ASN A 235 5.25 8.64 29.01
CA ASN A 235 6.31 8.28 29.98
C ASN A 235 6.99 6.93 29.67
N ALA A 236 8.31 6.85 29.86
CA ALA A 236 9.14 5.68 29.55
C ALA A 236 8.63 4.37 30.20
N LYS A 237 8.05 4.45 31.40
CA LYS A 237 7.44 3.30 32.10
C LYS A 237 6.21 2.71 31.38
N GLY A 238 5.44 3.53 30.66
CA GLY A 238 4.32 3.04 29.84
C GLY A 238 4.78 2.39 28.52
N LYS A 239 5.94 2.78 27.98
CA LYS A 239 6.44 2.29 26.68
C LYS A 239 6.87 0.82 26.71
N ALA A 240 7.55 0.39 27.79
CA ALA A 240 8.00 -0.99 27.93
C ALA A 240 6.83 -1.98 28.09
N PHE A 241 5.77 -1.58 28.79
CA PHE A 241 4.55 -2.38 28.93
C PHE A 241 3.71 -2.42 27.64
N LEU A 242 3.70 -1.34 26.86
CA LEU A 242 2.92 -1.24 25.62
C LEU A 242 3.52 -2.03 24.44
N LEU A 243 4.82 -2.31 24.43
CA LEU A 243 5.47 -3.00 23.32
C LEU A 243 5.06 -4.49 23.20
N PRO A 244 5.09 -5.31 24.27
CA PRO A 244 4.57 -6.68 24.23
C PRO A 244 3.08 -6.74 23.87
N VAL A 245 2.28 -5.82 24.43
CA VAL A 245 0.84 -5.70 24.10
C VAL A 245 0.65 -5.39 22.61
N ARG A 246 1.44 -4.47 22.05
CA ARG A 246 1.41 -4.14 20.62
C ARG A 246 1.80 -5.34 19.76
N ILE A 247 2.92 -5.99 20.09
CA ILE A 247 3.41 -7.17 19.37
C ILE A 247 2.34 -8.26 19.39
N GLY A 248 1.78 -8.59 20.56
CA GLY A 248 0.73 -9.59 20.71
C GLY A 248 -0.53 -9.25 19.92
N ARG A 249 -0.99 -7.99 19.99
CA ARG A 249 -2.16 -7.49 19.24
C ARG A 249 -1.94 -7.58 17.74
N ASN A 250 -0.80 -7.10 17.24
CA ASN A 250 -0.50 -7.11 15.81
C ASN A 250 -0.27 -8.55 15.31
N ALA A 251 0.48 -9.37 16.04
CA ALA A 251 0.69 -10.78 15.70
C ALA A 251 -0.65 -11.51 15.60
N ARG A 252 -1.55 -11.33 16.58
CA ARG A 252 -2.91 -11.88 16.54
C ARG A 252 -3.69 -11.38 15.31
N ALA A 253 -3.64 -10.08 15.01
CA ALA A 253 -4.33 -9.50 13.86
C ALA A 253 -3.80 -10.02 12.52
N TYR A 254 -2.49 -10.25 12.40
CA TYR A 254 -1.89 -10.81 11.19
C TYR A 254 -2.20 -12.30 11.05
N VAL A 255 -1.99 -13.09 12.10
CA VAL A 255 -2.12 -14.55 12.07
C VAL A 255 -3.58 -15.00 11.98
N LEU A 256 -4.50 -14.38 12.74
CA LEU A 256 -5.90 -14.83 12.80
C LEU A 256 -6.81 -14.19 11.74
N LYS A 257 -6.45 -13.01 11.21
CA LYS A 257 -7.31 -12.27 10.30
C LYS A 257 -6.64 -11.96 8.97
N SER A 258 -5.52 -11.23 8.99
CA SER A 258 -4.96 -10.64 7.77
C SER A 258 -4.35 -11.68 6.84
N LEU A 259 -3.62 -12.66 7.37
CA LEU A 259 -2.96 -13.67 6.54
C LEU A 259 -3.97 -14.65 5.91
N PRO A 260 -4.91 -15.26 6.67
CA PRO A 260 -5.95 -16.10 6.07
C PRO A 260 -6.79 -15.37 5.02
N SER A 261 -7.15 -14.11 5.27
CA SER A 261 -7.97 -13.32 4.33
C SER A 261 -7.21 -12.92 3.06
N LYS A 262 -5.90 -12.61 3.17
CA LYS A 262 -5.03 -12.28 2.03
C LYS A 262 -4.66 -13.51 1.20
N MET A 263 -4.54 -14.67 1.83
CA MET A 263 -4.36 -15.96 1.15
C MET A 263 -5.66 -16.51 0.57
N ASN A 264 -6.80 -15.87 0.88
CA ASN A 264 -8.13 -16.28 0.48
C ASN A 264 -8.44 -17.74 0.85
N LEU A 265 -8.08 -18.10 2.09
CA LEU A 265 -8.46 -19.39 2.66
C LEU A 265 -9.98 -19.40 2.94
N PRO A 266 -10.69 -20.53 2.72
CA PRO A 266 -12.10 -20.65 3.00
C PRO A 266 -12.33 -20.72 4.52
N VAL A 267 -12.33 -19.55 5.15
CA VAL A 267 -12.68 -19.37 6.56
C VAL A 267 -14.20 -19.22 6.63
N ILE A 268 -14.88 -20.20 7.23
CA ILE A 268 -16.33 -20.16 7.39
C ILE A 268 -16.64 -19.27 8.61
N SER A 269 -17.45 -18.23 8.39
CA SER A 269 -17.89 -17.35 9.48
C SER A 269 -18.81 -18.14 10.41
N GLY A 270 -18.48 -18.20 11.71
CA GLY A 270 -19.27 -18.89 12.73
C GLY A 270 -18.75 -20.28 13.16
N THR A 271 -17.75 -20.86 12.49
CA THR A 271 -17.19 -22.17 12.89
C THR A 271 -15.81 -22.02 13.55
N LEU A 272 -15.78 -22.03 14.89
CA LEU A 272 -14.54 -21.87 15.65
C LEU A 272 -13.55 -23.03 15.37
N ILE A 273 -14.06 -24.26 15.29
CA ILE A 273 -13.24 -25.47 15.12
C ILE A 273 -12.53 -25.46 13.77
N ASP A 274 -13.24 -25.20 12.66
CA ASP A 274 -12.63 -25.16 11.33
C ASP A 274 -11.55 -24.08 11.23
N ASN A 275 -11.80 -22.91 11.82
CA ASN A 275 -10.87 -21.79 11.81
C ASN A 275 -9.60 -22.10 12.61
N ILE A 276 -9.70 -22.84 13.72
CA ILE A 276 -8.54 -23.33 14.48
C ILE A 276 -7.77 -24.39 13.69
N ILE A 277 -8.47 -25.36 13.09
CA ILE A 277 -7.84 -26.41 12.27
C ILE A 277 -7.07 -25.77 11.10
N TRP A 278 -7.69 -24.84 10.38
CA TRP A 278 -7.05 -24.13 9.27
C TRP A 278 -5.83 -23.34 9.72
N LEU A 279 -5.92 -22.67 10.88
CA LEU A 279 -4.79 -21.98 11.46
C LEU A 279 -3.62 -22.94 11.76
N LEU A 280 -3.89 -24.09 12.38
CA LEU A 280 -2.87 -25.09 12.69
C LEU A 280 -2.24 -25.67 11.42
N VAL A 281 -3.04 -26.01 10.41
CA VAL A 281 -2.56 -26.49 9.11
C VAL A 281 -1.69 -25.44 8.43
N MET A 282 -2.14 -24.18 8.40
CA MET A 282 -1.40 -23.07 7.81
C MET A 282 -0.05 -22.86 8.52
N VAL A 283 -0.05 -22.76 9.85
CA VAL A 283 1.18 -22.55 10.64
C VAL A 283 2.14 -23.73 10.49
N ALA A 284 1.65 -24.97 10.55
CA ALA A 284 2.48 -26.16 10.40
C ALA A 284 3.11 -26.25 9.01
N CYS A 285 2.32 -26.02 7.95
CA CYS A 285 2.82 -26.06 6.58
C CYS A 285 3.80 -24.91 6.29
N ILE A 286 3.48 -23.67 6.69
CA ILE A 286 4.41 -22.54 6.51
C ILE A 286 5.70 -22.77 7.31
N GLY A 287 5.62 -23.29 8.54
CA GLY A 287 6.79 -23.62 9.36
C GLY A 287 7.68 -24.69 8.71
N LEU A 288 7.09 -25.81 8.29
CA LEU A 288 7.82 -26.89 7.62
C LEU A 288 8.42 -26.44 6.28
N GLY A 289 7.66 -25.70 5.47
CA GLY A 289 8.15 -25.16 4.21
C GLY A 289 9.28 -24.15 4.42
N SER A 290 9.16 -23.28 5.43
CA SER A 290 10.22 -22.33 5.80
C SER A 290 11.51 -23.05 6.20
N TRP A 291 11.39 -24.12 6.98
CA TRP A 291 12.52 -24.99 7.30
C TRP A 291 13.14 -25.62 6.05
N MET A 292 12.34 -26.12 5.12
CA MET A 292 12.85 -26.69 3.87
C MET A 292 13.54 -25.66 2.97
N ILE A 293 13.05 -24.42 2.92
CA ILE A 293 13.71 -23.30 2.22
C ILE A 293 15.07 -23.00 2.84
N TRP A 294 15.14 -22.97 4.17
CA TRP A 294 16.39 -22.78 4.89
C TRP A 294 17.42 -23.87 4.55
N GLN A 295 16.98 -25.14 4.51
CA GLN A 295 17.85 -26.28 4.20
C GLN A 295 18.35 -26.29 2.75
N ARG A 296 17.55 -25.79 1.79
CA ARG A 296 17.89 -25.76 0.36
C ARG A 296 18.67 -24.51 -0.08
N GLN A 297 19.42 -23.90 0.84
CA GLN A 297 20.35 -22.78 0.57
C GLN A 297 19.69 -21.48 0.09
N TRP A 298 18.36 -21.32 0.21
CA TRP A 298 17.70 -20.01 0.00
C TRP A 298 17.37 -19.32 1.33
N ARG A 299 18.32 -19.39 2.26
CA ARG A 299 18.23 -18.83 3.63
C ARG A 299 17.86 -17.35 3.65
N LEU A 300 18.30 -16.62 2.62
CA LEU A 300 17.99 -15.21 2.42
C LEU A 300 16.47 -14.91 2.44
N VAL A 301 15.64 -15.76 1.80
CA VAL A 301 14.18 -15.58 1.82
C VAL A 301 13.62 -15.72 3.23
N ILE A 302 14.13 -16.66 4.01
CA ILE A 302 13.66 -16.87 5.38
C ILE A 302 14.08 -15.74 6.30
N LEU A 303 15.32 -15.27 6.19
CA LEU A 303 15.77 -14.08 6.92
C LEU A 303 14.91 -12.86 6.54
N TYR A 304 14.62 -12.67 5.25
CA TYR A 304 13.74 -11.61 4.78
C TYR A 304 12.33 -11.72 5.38
N LEU A 305 11.69 -12.88 5.29
CA LEU A 305 10.35 -13.09 5.84
C LEU A 305 10.28 -12.90 7.35
N LEU A 306 11.28 -13.37 8.11
CA LEU A 306 11.35 -13.21 9.57
C LEU A 306 11.54 -11.74 9.97
N LEU A 307 12.47 -11.04 9.32
CA LEU A 307 12.72 -9.61 9.59
C LEU A 307 11.51 -8.76 9.17
N TYR A 308 10.85 -9.11 8.06
CA TYR A 308 9.65 -8.44 7.60
C TYR A 308 8.47 -8.68 8.56
N ALA A 309 8.28 -9.91 9.04
CA ALA A 309 7.31 -10.21 10.10
C ALA A 309 7.60 -9.41 11.38
N GLY A 310 8.87 -9.26 11.75
CA GLY A 310 9.33 -8.40 12.83
C GLY A 310 8.88 -6.94 12.64
N LEU A 311 9.08 -6.37 11.46
CA LEU A 311 8.58 -5.04 11.10
C LEU A 311 7.06 -4.92 11.29
N LEU A 312 6.29 -5.92 10.82
CA LEU A 312 4.82 -5.90 10.91
C LEU A 312 4.30 -5.91 12.36
N VAL A 313 4.89 -6.74 13.23
CA VAL A 313 4.44 -6.83 14.63
C VAL A 313 4.89 -5.64 15.48
N LEU A 314 6.01 -5.00 15.13
CA LEU A 314 6.52 -3.82 15.80
C LEU A 314 5.81 -2.52 15.36
N TRP A 315 5.21 -2.51 14.17
CA TRP A 315 4.52 -1.35 13.63
C TRP A 315 3.37 -0.89 14.54
N SER A 316 3.04 0.40 14.48
CA SER A 316 2.11 1.04 15.42
C SER A 316 0.69 0.45 15.42
N TRP A 317 0.25 -0.10 14.29
CA TRP A 317 -1.05 -0.77 14.09
C TRP A 317 -0.94 -1.79 12.95
N PRO A 318 -1.77 -2.84 12.91
CA PRO A 318 -1.73 -3.81 11.81
C PRO A 318 -2.23 -3.16 10.51
N ILE A 319 -1.50 -3.38 9.42
CA ILE A 319 -1.86 -2.95 8.07
C ILE A 319 -1.83 -4.18 7.16
N ALA A 320 -3.01 -4.65 6.72
CA ALA A 320 -3.13 -5.91 5.98
C ALA A 320 -2.41 -5.88 4.62
N ARG A 321 -2.46 -4.75 3.89
CA ARG A 321 -1.81 -4.58 2.57
C ARG A 321 -0.28 -4.74 2.61
N PHE A 322 0.36 -4.68 3.78
CA PHE A 322 1.80 -4.90 3.89
C PHE A 322 2.19 -6.37 3.67
N LEU A 323 1.24 -7.32 3.77
CA LEU A 323 1.48 -8.73 3.46
C LEU A 323 1.62 -8.98 1.96
N ASP A 324 0.94 -8.18 1.14
CA ASP A 324 0.74 -8.46 -0.28
C ASP A 324 2.06 -8.71 -1.04
N PRO A 325 3.13 -7.91 -0.86
CA PRO A 325 4.39 -8.11 -1.57
C PRO A 325 5.16 -9.38 -1.18
N ILE A 326 4.85 -9.98 -0.03
CA ILE A 326 5.50 -11.22 0.44
C ILE A 326 4.63 -12.47 0.20
N LEU A 327 3.38 -12.31 -0.23
CA LEU A 327 2.45 -13.43 -0.45
C LEU A 327 3.02 -14.53 -1.36
N PRO A 328 3.72 -14.25 -2.48
CA PRO A 328 4.27 -15.32 -3.31
C PRO A 328 5.23 -16.26 -2.56
N PHE A 329 6.04 -15.70 -1.65
CA PHE A 329 6.97 -16.48 -0.82
C PHE A 329 6.25 -17.21 0.32
N VAL A 330 5.16 -16.65 0.84
CA VAL A 330 4.30 -17.32 1.83
C VAL A 330 3.55 -18.49 1.20
N PHE A 331 3.01 -18.34 -0.01
CA PHE A 331 2.41 -19.45 -0.77
C PHE A 331 3.43 -20.54 -1.09
N LEU A 332 4.66 -20.16 -1.47
CA LEU A 332 5.76 -21.10 -1.63
C LEU A 332 6.01 -21.89 -0.34
N ALA A 333 6.14 -21.22 0.81
CA ALA A 333 6.33 -21.89 2.09
C ALA A 333 5.16 -22.83 2.43
N LEU A 334 3.92 -22.38 2.25
CA LEU A 334 2.73 -23.21 2.49
C LEU A 334 2.74 -24.49 1.64
N LEU A 335 2.87 -24.37 0.32
CA LEU A 335 2.77 -25.51 -0.60
C LEU A 335 3.99 -26.43 -0.53
N LEU A 336 5.18 -25.87 -0.28
CA LEU A 336 6.40 -26.67 -0.07
C LEU A 336 6.31 -27.47 1.22
N GLY A 337 5.78 -26.89 2.30
CA GLY A 337 5.56 -27.60 3.56
C GLY A 337 4.54 -28.72 3.43
N ALA A 338 3.41 -28.45 2.76
CA ALA A 338 2.41 -29.49 2.46
C ALA A 338 3.01 -30.64 1.64
N TRP A 339 3.87 -30.34 0.66
CA TRP A 339 4.55 -31.35 -0.14
C TRP A 339 5.58 -32.14 0.69
N GLY A 340 6.35 -31.44 1.53
CA GLY A 340 7.32 -32.06 2.43
C GLY A 340 6.67 -33.02 3.43
N PHE A 341 5.53 -32.61 4.01
CA PHE A 341 4.72 -33.44 4.90
C PHE A 341 4.24 -34.71 4.18
N ASN A 342 3.57 -34.56 3.02
CA ASN A 342 3.08 -35.71 2.26
C ASN A 342 4.21 -36.63 1.81
N ARG A 343 5.34 -36.09 1.34
CA ARG A 343 6.47 -36.92 0.93
C ARG A 343 7.04 -37.74 2.09
N ARG A 344 7.00 -37.23 3.32
CA ARG A 344 7.55 -37.90 4.51
C ARG A 344 6.62 -38.96 5.09
N PHE A 345 5.32 -38.73 5.09
CA PHE A 345 4.33 -39.58 5.77
C PHE A 345 3.40 -40.35 4.82
N LEU A 346 3.15 -39.83 3.62
CA LEU A 346 2.26 -40.39 2.60
C LEU A 346 2.94 -40.41 1.22
N PRO A 347 4.08 -41.11 1.05
CA PRO A 347 4.93 -40.97 -0.14
C PRO A 347 4.22 -41.32 -1.45
N ARG A 348 3.31 -42.30 -1.42
CA ARG A 348 2.46 -42.69 -2.56
C ARG A 348 1.51 -41.57 -3.02
N PHE A 349 1.19 -40.63 -2.13
CA PHE A 349 0.31 -39.48 -2.35
C PHE A 349 1.04 -38.16 -2.11
N SER A 350 2.33 -38.10 -2.45
CA SER A 350 3.22 -36.95 -2.19
C SER A 350 2.68 -35.58 -2.66
N TRP A 351 1.76 -35.57 -3.63
CA TRP A 351 1.14 -34.35 -4.17
C TRP A 351 -0.32 -34.13 -3.77
N ALA A 352 -0.96 -35.06 -3.06
CA ALA A 352 -2.40 -34.98 -2.78
C ALA A 352 -2.78 -33.73 -1.97
N ILE A 353 -2.11 -33.46 -0.84
CA ILE A 353 -2.40 -32.25 -0.03
C ILE A 353 -2.02 -30.96 -0.77
N PRO A 354 -0.83 -30.83 -1.39
CA PRO A 354 -0.50 -29.65 -2.20
C PRO A 354 -1.51 -29.36 -3.31
N ILE A 355 -1.97 -30.38 -4.03
CA ILE A 355 -2.97 -30.24 -5.10
C ILE A 355 -4.32 -29.80 -4.51
N ALA A 356 -4.77 -30.42 -3.42
CA ALA A 356 -6.02 -30.05 -2.75
C ALA A 356 -6.00 -28.60 -2.25
N LEU A 357 -4.91 -28.17 -1.58
CA LEU A 357 -4.74 -26.79 -1.13
C LEU A 357 -4.71 -25.81 -2.31
N THR A 358 -3.98 -26.15 -3.37
CA THR A 358 -3.92 -25.33 -4.60
C THR A 358 -5.30 -25.18 -5.22
N ALA A 359 -6.03 -26.28 -5.40
CA ALA A 359 -7.37 -26.26 -5.98
C ALA A 359 -8.34 -25.43 -5.13
N MET A 360 -8.35 -25.65 -3.82
CA MET A 360 -9.21 -24.92 -2.89
C MET A 360 -8.95 -23.41 -2.89
N ILE A 361 -7.68 -22.98 -2.78
CA ILE A 361 -7.31 -21.56 -2.80
C ILE A 361 -7.66 -20.94 -4.16
N THR A 362 -7.37 -21.65 -5.25
CA THR A 362 -7.65 -21.18 -6.62
C THR A 362 -9.15 -21.02 -6.84
N VAL A 363 -9.97 -22.00 -6.46
CA VAL A 363 -11.43 -21.95 -6.60
C VAL A 363 -12.02 -20.82 -5.75
N SER A 364 -11.62 -20.70 -4.48
CA SER A 364 -12.08 -19.60 -3.62
C SER A 364 -11.70 -18.22 -4.20
N SER A 365 -10.48 -18.12 -4.74
CA SER A 365 -9.98 -16.89 -5.36
C SER A 365 -10.73 -16.54 -6.64
N LEU A 366 -10.96 -17.52 -7.51
CA LEU A 366 -11.75 -17.33 -8.73
C LEU A 366 -13.20 -16.97 -8.43
N ALA A 367 -13.83 -17.58 -7.42
CA ALA A 367 -15.18 -17.21 -6.98
C ALA A 367 -15.23 -15.74 -6.52
N GLN A 368 -14.23 -15.30 -5.76
CA GLN A 368 -14.16 -13.91 -5.31
C GLN A 368 -13.82 -12.92 -6.44
N LEU A 369 -13.02 -13.33 -7.41
CA LEU A 369 -12.77 -12.52 -8.61
C LEU A 369 -13.99 -12.45 -9.50
N ALA A 370 -14.77 -13.52 -9.62
CA ALA A 370 -15.99 -13.54 -10.43
C ALA A 370 -17.01 -12.50 -9.93
N THR A 371 -17.16 -12.35 -8.61
CA THR A 371 -18.00 -11.29 -8.04
C THR A 371 -17.44 -9.90 -8.37
N GLY A 372 -16.13 -9.68 -8.18
CA GLY A 372 -15.48 -8.41 -8.55
C GLY A 372 -15.58 -8.09 -10.05
N ILE A 373 -15.47 -9.09 -10.92
CA ILE A 373 -15.60 -8.92 -12.39
C ILE A 373 -17.05 -8.56 -12.73
N ALA A 374 -18.04 -9.22 -12.13
CA ALA A 374 -19.44 -8.91 -12.34
C ALA A 374 -19.75 -7.46 -11.93
N GLU A 375 -19.28 -7.02 -10.76
CA GLU A 375 -19.37 -5.63 -10.31
C GLU A 375 -18.63 -4.66 -11.25
N SER A 376 -17.49 -5.05 -11.82
CA SER A 376 -16.72 -4.19 -12.72
C SER A 376 -17.37 -3.94 -14.10
N ARG A 377 -18.38 -4.73 -14.49
CA ARG A 377 -19.10 -4.55 -15.77
C ARG A 377 -20.06 -3.37 -15.74
N THR A 378 -20.60 -3.02 -14.57
CA THR A 378 -21.44 -1.83 -14.38
C THR A 378 -20.61 -0.57 -14.14
N CYS A 379 -19.29 -0.69 -14.25
CA CYS A 379 -18.31 0.36 -13.96
C CYS A 379 -18.11 1.30 -15.14
N ASP A 380 -18.76 2.47 -15.13
CA ASP A 380 -18.33 3.56 -15.99
C ASP A 380 -17.05 4.20 -15.41
N ARG A 381 -15.90 3.88 -16.00
CA ARG A 381 -14.61 4.44 -15.59
C ARG A 381 -14.34 5.82 -16.21
N ALA A 382 -15.07 6.19 -17.27
CA ALA A 382 -14.97 7.51 -17.87
C ALA A 382 -15.69 8.56 -17.01
N ASN A 383 -16.75 8.15 -16.30
CA ASN A 383 -17.50 9.02 -15.39
C ASN A 383 -17.53 8.52 -13.93
N PRO A 384 -16.42 8.59 -13.18
CA PRO A 384 -16.34 8.19 -11.77
C PRO A 384 -17.38 8.83 -10.84
N ARG A 385 -17.90 10.00 -11.19
CA ARG A 385 -18.87 10.78 -10.40
C ARG A 385 -20.26 10.15 -10.35
N GLU A 386 -20.63 9.42 -11.39
CA GLU A 386 -21.96 8.81 -11.56
C GLU A 386 -21.90 7.28 -11.46
N SER A 387 -20.71 6.72 -11.63
CA SER A 387 -20.46 5.29 -11.66
C SER A 387 -20.70 4.60 -10.33
N ALA A 388 -21.46 3.50 -10.37
CA ALA A 388 -21.77 2.66 -9.19
C ALA A 388 -20.53 1.96 -8.60
N CYS A 389 -19.38 1.99 -9.29
CA CYS A 389 -18.09 1.50 -8.78
C CYS A 389 -17.53 2.31 -7.62
N PHE A 390 -17.99 3.54 -7.44
CA PHE A 390 -17.54 4.42 -6.38
C PHE A 390 -18.62 4.50 -5.31
N SER A 391 -18.22 4.41 -4.05
CA SER A 391 -19.18 4.54 -2.95
C SER A 391 -19.87 5.90 -3.02
N ALA A 392 -21.05 6.01 -2.40
CA ALA A 392 -21.76 7.29 -2.34
C ALA A 392 -20.87 8.43 -1.78
N LYS A 393 -20.01 8.11 -0.79
CA LYS A 393 -19.04 9.07 -0.21
C LYS A 393 -17.95 9.46 -1.21
N GLU A 394 -17.48 8.53 -2.02
CA GLU A 394 -16.46 8.79 -3.03
C GLU A 394 -16.99 9.66 -4.14
N ARG A 395 -18.19 9.35 -4.65
CA ARG A 395 -18.90 10.18 -5.62
C ARG A 395 -19.16 11.57 -5.07
N ALA A 396 -19.57 11.70 -3.82
CA ALA A 396 -19.77 12.99 -3.16
C ALA A 396 -18.48 13.84 -3.14
N PHE A 397 -17.34 13.25 -2.79
CA PHE A 397 -16.05 13.93 -2.84
C PHE A 397 -15.66 14.33 -4.26
N LEU A 398 -15.83 13.46 -5.24
CA LEU A 398 -15.52 13.75 -6.64
C LEU A 398 -16.43 14.85 -7.22
N ASN A 399 -17.69 14.90 -6.81
CA ASN A 399 -18.62 15.97 -7.16
C ASN A 399 -18.24 17.29 -6.48
N ALA A 400 -17.81 17.27 -5.21
CA ALA A 400 -17.28 18.45 -4.53
C ALA A 400 -16.01 18.99 -5.21
N ALA A 401 -15.09 18.11 -5.61
CA ALA A 401 -13.91 18.48 -6.39
C ALA A 401 -14.30 19.08 -7.74
N GLN A 402 -15.24 18.47 -8.47
CA GLN A 402 -15.71 19.01 -9.74
C GLN A 402 -16.33 20.41 -9.58
N TYR A 403 -17.14 20.62 -8.55
CA TYR A 403 -17.70 21.93 -8.22
C TYR A 403 -16.59 22.95 -7.92
N ALA A 404 -15.62 22.59 -7.08
CA ALA A 404 -14.49 23.46 -6.78
C ALA A 404 -13.68 23.81 -8.05
N LYS A 405 -13.56 22.89 -9.00
CA LYS A 405 -12.87 23.15 -10.27
C LYS A 405 -13.60 24.16 -11.16
N THR A 406 -14.93 24.10 -11.22
CA THR A 406 -15.73 24.87 -12.19
C THR A 406 -16.35 26.14 -11.61
N GLN A 407 -16.64 26.17 -10.31
CA GLN A 407 -17.41 27.24 -9.67
C GLN A 407 -16.59 28.15 -8.74
N THR A 408 -15.30 27.85 -8.53
CA THR A 408 -14.41 28.75 -7.76
C THR A 408 -13.35 29.39 -8.63
N GLU A 409 -12.73 30.45 -8.11
CA GLU A 409 -11.65 31.14 -8.81
C GLU A 409 -10.41 30.26 -8.98
N LYS A 410 -9.63 30.51 -10.03
CA LYS A 410 -8.40 29.75 -10.30
C LYS A 410 -7.33 29.88 -9.21
N SER A 411 -7.25 31.05 -8.60
CA SER A 411 -6.37 31.40 -7.50
C SER A 411 -6.88 30.98 -6.12
N ALA A 412 -8.11 30.46 -6.01
CA ALA A 412 -8.68 30.08 -4.73
C ALA A 412 -7.88 28.93 -4.10
N ARG A 413 -7.48 29.12 -2.83
CA ARG A 413 -6.75 28.11 -2.06
C ARG A 413 -7.69 27.32 -1.17
N PHE A 414 -7.38 26.02 -1.04
CA PHE A 414 -8.20 25.08 -0.30
C PHE A 414 -7.45 24.44 0.87
N VAL A 415 -8.18 24.09 1.91
CA VAL A 415 -7.74 23.09 2.90
C VAL A 415 -8.56 21.82 2.67
N SER A 416 -7.90 20.68 2.55
CA SER A 416 -8.56 19.37 2.45
C SER A 416 -7.74 18.28 3.13
N SER A 417 -8.41 17.24 3.63
CA SER A 417 -7.75 16.07 4.23
C SER A 417 -7.12 15.14 3.18
N LYS A 418 -7.53 15.26 1.92
CA LYS A 418 -7.06 14.46 0.78
C LYS A 418 -6.42 15.35 -0.26
N GLU A 419 -5.35 16.05 0.14
CA GLU A 419 -4.71 17.11 -0.64
C GLU A 419 -4.28 16.64 -2.04
N GLY A 420 -3.64 15.48 -2.15
CA GLY A 420 -3.16 14.95 -3.42
C GLY A 420 -4.32 14.64 -4.36
N ALA A 421 -5.34 13.93 -3.86
CA ALA A 421 -6.53 13.59 -4.63
C ALA A 421 -7.29 14.85 -5.07
N PHE A 422 -7.50 15.78 -4.14
CA PHE A 422 -8.25 17.00 -4.40
C PHE A 422 -7.53 17.87 -5.42
N SER A 423 -6.22 18.08 -5.29
CA SER A 423 -5.47 18.85 -6.29
C SER A 423 -5.46 18.17 -7.66
N TYR A 424 -5.29 16.84 -7.69
CA TYR A 424 -5.29 16.10 -8.96
C TYR A 424 -6.59 16.32 -9.77
N HIS A 425 -7.75 16.31 -9.10
CA HIS A 425 -9.03 16.51 -9.77
C HIS A 425 -9.33 17.99 -10.08
N THR A 426 -8.92 18.91 -9.21
CA THR A 426 -9.30 20.33 -9.29
C THR A 426 -8.27 21.24 -9.97
N GLY A 427 -6.99 20.89 -9.92
CA GLY A 427 -5.87 21.78 -10.27
C GLY A 427 -5.69 22.95 -9.30
N ARG A 428 -6.28 22.90 -8.10
CA ARG A 428 -6.18 23.96 -7.09
C ARG A 428 -4.94 23.78 -6.21
N GLU A 429 -4.40 24.90 -5.76
CA GLU A 429 -3.36 24.96 -4.73
C GLU A 429 -3.97 24.72 -3.35
N LEU A 430 -3.29 23.95 -2.50
CA LEU A 430 -3.76 23.62 -1.15
C LEU A 430 -2.82 24.11 -0.05
N VAL A 431 -3.42 24.39 1.11
CA VAL A 431 -2.71 24.61 2.37
C VAL A 431 -2.91 23.39 3.26
N THR A 432 -1.83 22.91 3.87
CA THR A 432 -1.90 21.70 4.72
C THR A 432 -2.70 21.96 5.98
N ILE A 433 -3.36 20.92 6.50
CA ILE A 433 -4.07 20.98 7.79
C ILE A 433 -3.13 21.44 8.91
N ALA A 434 -1.88 20.98 8.92
CA ALA A 434 -0.92 21.34 9.97
C ALA A 434 -0.49 22.83 9.92
N THR A 435 -0.49 23.44 8.73
CA THR A 435 -0.19 24.87 8.57
C THR A 435 -1.29 25.74 9.19
N VAL A 436 -2.55 25.34 9.01
CA VAL A 436 -3.70 26.06 9.60
C VAL A 436 -4.02 25.65 11.03
N TYR A 437 -3.53 24.49 11.48
CA TYR A 437 -3.82 23.92 12.80
C TYR A 437 -2.55 23.48 13.54
N HIS A 438 -2.07 24.31 14.47
CA HIS A 438 -1.00 23.97 15.41
C HIS A 438 -1.57 23.78 16.83
N ARG A 439 -0.94 22.93 17.65
CA ARG A 439 -1.39 22.69 19.05
C ARG A 439 -1.20 23.99 19.86
N GLY A 440 -2.32 24.66 20.13
CA GLY A 440 -2.40 25.99 20.74
C GLY A 440 -3.50 26.73 19.99
N ALA A 441 -4.65 26.97 20.63
CA ALA A 441 -5.90 27.35 19.98
C ALA A 441 -5.94 28.80 19.44
N GLU A 442 -4.81 29.36 19.00
CA GLU A 442 -4.80 30.64 18.30
C GLU A 442 -5.28 30.44 16.85
N GLY A 443 -6.53 30.85 16.64
CA GLY A 443 -7.13 31.25 15.36
C GLY A 443 -6.84 30.37 14.16
N ILE A 444 -7.49 29.19 14.05
CA ILE A 444 -7.48 28.42 12.78
C ILE A 444 -7.95 29.27 11.60
N ILE A 445 -8.95 30.14 11.83
CA ILE A 445 -9.44 31.11 10.83
C ILE A 445 -8.38 32.16 10.51
N ASP A 446 -7.71 32.73 11.51
CA ASP A 446 -6.66 33.75 11.30
C ASP A 446 -5.49 33.16 10.48
N ARG A 447 -5.14 31.90 10.76
CA ARG A 447 -4.14 31.17 9.95
C ARG A 447 -4.64 30.91 8.54
N MET A 448 -5.89 30.53 8.36
CA MET A 448 -6.51 30.42 7.03
C MET A 448 -6.43 31.75 6.27
N HIS A 449 -6.76 32.88 6.91
CA HIS A 449 -6.65 34.22 6.32
C HIS A 449 -5.19 34.56 5.97
N SER A 450 -4.23 34.34 6.88
CA SER A 450 -2.80 34.61 6.62
C SER A 450 -2.20 33.79 5.47
N ASN A 451 -2.80 32.63 5.16
CA ASN A 451 -2.40 31.76 4.05
C ASN A 451 -3.29 31.95 2.81
N ASN A 452 -4.18 32.95 2.80
CA ASN A 452 -5.16 33.22 1.75
C ASN A 452 -6.05 32.02 1.41
N VAL A 453 -6.43 31.21 2.41
CA VAL A 453 -7.37 30.09 2.23
C VAL A 453 -8.78 30.65 2.04
N SER A 454 -9.39 30.35 0.91
CA SER A 454 -10.75 30.79 0.56
C SER A 454 -11.79 29.73 0.92
N TYR A 455 -11.43 28.45 0.85
CA TYR A 455 -12.36 27.34 1.03
C TYR A 455 -11.78 26.17 1.83
N VAL A 456 -12.68 25.41 2.47
CA VAL A 456 -12.40 24.11 3.05
C VAL A 456 -13.22 23.06 2.31
N ALA A 457 -12.57 22.00 1.83
CA ALA A 457 -13.21 20.88 1.17
C ALA A 457 -13.22 19.65 2.08
N LEU A 458 -14.43 19.26 2.51
CA LEU A 458 -14.70 18.08 3.32
C LEU A 458 -15.14 16.92 2.42
N GLY A 459 -14.71 15.70 2.74
CA GLY A 459 -14.98 14.49 1.95
C GLY A 459 -15.57 13.32 2.73
N THR A 460 -14.76 12.69 3.58
CA THR A 460 -14.99 11.33 4.10
C THR A 460 -15.26 11.23 5.60
N GLY A 461 -15.01 12.29 6.37
CA GLY A 461 -15.19 12.33 7.83
C GLY A 461 -14.23 11.44 8.64
N THR A 462 -13.14 10.94 8.04
CA THR A 462 -12.23 9.96 8.68
C THR A 462 -10.81 10.47 8.90
N GLY A 463 -10.10 9.87 9.86
CA GLY A 463 -8.67 10.11 10.09
C GLY A 463 -8.34 11.58 10.38
N ARG A 464 -7.46 12.18 9.57
CA ARG A 464 -7.02 13.59 9.71
C ARG A 464 -8.15 14.58 9.48
N GLU A 465 -9.14 14.22 8.68
CA GLU A 465 -10.30 15.06 8.45
C GLU A 465 -11.09 15.31 9.73
N ARG A 466 -11.12 14.32 10.64
CA ARG A 466 -11.80 14.50 11.93
C ARG A 466 -11.12 15.55 12.80
N VAL A 467 -9.78 15.57 12.81
CA VAL A 467 -9.02 16.60 13.52
C VAL A 467 -9.34 18.01 12.97
N LEU A 468 -9.49 18.12 11.65
CA LEU A 468 -9.90 19.36 11.00
C LEU A 468 -11.35 19.72 11.35
N ILE A 469 -12.29 18.77 11.26
CA ILE A 469 -13.72 18.97 11.60
C ILE A 469 -13.86 19.44 13.06
N ASP A 470 -13.20 18.76 14.01
CA ASP A 470 -13.24 19.12 15.44
C ASP A 470 -12.68 20.54 15.68
N ALA A 471 -11.66 20.94 14.91
CA ALA A 471 -11.10 22.28 15.00
C ALA A 471 -12.03 23.35 14.39
N LEU A 472 -12.64 23.04 13.24
CA LEU A 472 -13.57 23.94 12.55
C LEU A 472 -14.90 24.07 13.28
N HIS A 473 -15.35 23.04 13.98
CA HIS A 473 -16.60 23.08 14.73
C HIS A 473 -16.60 24.16 15.82
N ARG A 474 -15.42 24.48 16.39
CA ARG A 474 -15.26 25.56 17.38
C ARG A 474 -15.38 26.97 16.79
N VAL A 475 -15.33 27.11 15.48
CA VAL A 475 -15.37 28.38 14.73
C VAL A 475 -16.36 28.28 13.56
N CYS A 476 -17.38 27.45 13.71
CA CYS A 476 -18.29 27.10 12.63
C CYS A 476 -19.14 28.29 12.17
N ASP A 477 -19.34 29.28 13.04
CA ASP A 477 -19.96 30.57 12.72
C ASP A 477 -19.11 31.42 11.76
N ARG A 478 -17.82 31.12 11.58
CA ARG A 478 -16.92 31.83 10.65
C ARG A 478 -16.82 31.16 9.28
N LEU A 479 -17.71 30.20 9.01
CA LEU A 479 -17.74 29.40 7.79
C LEU A 479 -19.13 29.47 7.17
N GLU A 480 -19.19 29.61 5.85
CA GLU A 480 -20.43 29.56 5.09
C GLU A 480 -20.47 28.25 4.28
N VAL A 481 -21.60 27.54 4.32
CA VAL A 481 -21.80 26.35 3.47
C VAL A 481 -22.12 26.81 2.05
N VAL A 482 -21.17 26.66 1.13
CA VAL A 482 -21.37 27.03 -0.28
C VAL A 482 -22.17 25.97 -1.01
N GLN A 483 -21.82 24.70 -0.79
CA GLN A 483 -22.49 23.58 -1.43
C GLN A 483 -22.32 22.30 -0.62
N LEU A 484 -23.41 21.55 -0.50
CA LEU A 484 -23.45 20.23 0.11
C LEU A 484 -23.52 19.14 -0.95
N PHE A 485 -22.79 18.06 -0.70
CA PHE A 485 -22.75 16.85 -1.51
C PHE A 485 -23.02 15.65 -0.60
N PRO A 486 -24.29 15.20 -0.48
CA PRO A 486 -24.63 14.05 0.33
C PRO A 486 -23.83 12.80 -0.08
N PRO A 487 -23.44 11.93 0.88
CA PRO A 487 -23.84 11.97 2.29
C PRO A 487 -22.96 12.84 3.20
N GLN A 488 -21.71 13.16 2.84
CA GLN A 488 -20.71 13.71 3.78
C GLN A 488 -19.78 14.78 3.22
N ALA A 489 -19.77 15.04 1.90
CA ALA A 489 -18.86 16.02 1.33
C ALA A 489 -19.49 17.43 1.33
N ALA A 490 -18.65 18.45 1.51
CA ALA A 490 -19.08 19.84 1.56
C ALA A 490 -17.95 20.77 1.13
N ILE A 491 -18.31 21.88 0.50
CA ILE A 491 -17.42 23.01 0.28
C ILE A 491 -17.88 24.14 1.21
N LEU A 492 -17.00 24.52 2.13
CA LEU A 492 -17.20 25.63 3.06
C LEU A 492 -16.36 26.82 2.60
N ARG A 493 -16.91 28.03 2.61
CA ARG A 493 -16.16 29.27 2.40
C ARG A 493 -15.71 29.81 3.75
N VAL A 494 -14.47 30.29 3.79
CA VAL A 494 -13.93 31.00 4.95
C VAL A 494 -14.39 32.46 4.86
N LEU A 495 -15.16 32.93 5.84
CA LEU A 495 -15.69 34.29 5.81
C LEU A 495 -14.60 35.33 6.09
N PRO A 496 -14.60 36.49 5.40
CA PRO A 496 -13.61 37.53 5.59
C PRO A 496 -13.87 38.35 6.87
N GLY A 497 -12.79 38.78 7.54
CA GLY A 497 -12.89 39.64 8.72
C GLY A 497 -13.76 39.01 9.83
N SER A 498 -14.51 39.83 10.56
CA SER A 498 -15.38 39.39 11.67
C SER A 498 -16.78 38.92 11.23
N GLN A 499 -16.99 38.64 9.93
CA GLN A 499 -18.29 38.16 9.45
C GLN A 499 -18.61 36.79 10.02
N THR A 500 -19.89 36.59 10.35
CA THR A 500 -20.44 35.33 10.86
C THR A 500 -21.64 34.86 10.05
N ASP A 501 -21.72 33.55 9.83
CA ASP A 501 -22.87 32.86 9.25
C ASP A 501 -23.95 32.67 10.31
N GLN A 502 -25.08 33.35 10.12
CA GLN A 502 -26.24 33.26 11.02
C GLN A 502 -27.13 32.05 10.74
N SER A 503 -26.94 31.35 9.61
CA SER A 503 -27.78 30.21 9.23
C SER A 503 -27.57 28.97 10.11
N GLY A 504 -26.42 28.89 10.80
CA GLY A 504 -26.02 27.73 11.58
C GLY A 504 -25.74 26.46 10.76
N GLN A 505 -25.81 26.55 9.42
CA GLN A 505 -25.66 25.38 8.54
C GLN A 505 -24.26 24.76 8.65
N ALA A 506 -23.21 25.58 8.72
CA ALA A 506 -21.84 25.09 8.87
C ALA A 506 -21.66 24.30 10.17
N CYS A 507 -22.22 24.80 11.28
CA CYS A 507 -22.22 24.09 12.56
C CYS A 507 -22.96 22.75 12.47
N GLY A 508 -24.10 22.71 11.79
CA GLY A 508 -24.88 21.49 11.55
C GLY A 508 -24.18 20.46 10.66
N VAL A 509 -23.36 20.89 9.70
CA VAL A 509 -22.55 20.00 8.85
C VAL A 509 -21.38 19.43 9.63
N LEU A 510 -20.72 20.25 10.45
CA LEU A 510 -19.56 19.87 11.24
C LEU A 510 -19.91 19.02 12.48
N SER A 511 -21.16 19.08 12.95
CA SER A 511 -21.64 18.25 14.07
C SER A 511 -22.09 16.85 13.65
N ARG A 512 -22.15 16.55 12.35
CA ARG A 512 -22.59 15.23 11.87
C ARG A 512 -21.64 14.14 12.40
N PRO A 513 -22.16 13.11 13.09
CA PRO A 513 -21.33 11.99 13.49
C PRO A 513 -20.74 11.36 12.24
N ALA A 514 -19.43 11.15 12.24
CA ALA A 514 -18.76 10.42 11.18
C ALA A 514 -19.35 9.01 11.13
N GLN A 515 -20.11 8.69 10.08
CA GLN A 515 -20.61 7.33 9.90
C GLN A 515 -19.42 6.41 9.62
N ASP A 516 -19.27 5.40 10.46
CA ASP A 516 -18.16 4.46 10.41
C ASP A 516 -18.10 3.80 9.03
N SER A 517 -16.93 3.81 8.39
CA SER A 517 -16.76 3.22 7.05
C SER A 517 -16.92 1.70 7.06
N SER A 518 -16.84 1.06 8.22
CA SER A 518 -17.04 -0.38 8.38
C SER A 518 -18.50 -0.84 8.35
N SER A 519 -19.47 0.08 8.46
CA SER A 519 -20.90 -0.23 8.43
C SER A 519 -21.60 0.29 7.17
N ASP A 520 -20.84 0.72 6.16
CA ASP A 520 -21.36 1.28 4.92
C ASP A 520 -21.60 0.13 3.90
N PRO A 521 -22.87 -0.21 3.58
CA PRO A 521 -23.19 -1.31 2.67
C PRO A 521 -22.71 -1.05 1.23
N ASP A 522 -22.41 0.20 0.89
CA ASP A 522 -22.00 0.68 -0.45
C ASP A 522 -20.48 0.76 -0.63
N VAL A 523 -19.67 0.13 0.24
CA VAL A 523 -18.22 0.05 0.04
C VAL A 523 -17.92 -0.86 -1.16
N PRO A 524 -17.25 -0.37 -2.23
CA PRO A 524 -16.89 -1.18 -3.40
C PRO A 524 -16.08 -2.39 -2.97
N TRP A 525 -16.21 -3.53 -3.67
CA TRP A 525 -15.48 -4.76 -3.36
C TRP A 525 -13.95 -4.56 -3.18
N SER A 526 -13.35 -3.62 -3.91
CA SER A 526 -11.94 -3.23 -3.79
C SER A 526 -11.55 -2.67 -2.41
N LYS A 527 -12.52 -2.23 -1.60
CA LYS A 527 -12.28 -1.58 -0.30
C LYS A 527 -12.90 -2.32 0.89
N ARG A 528 -13.57 -3.45 0.67
CA ARG A 528 -14.20 -4.26 1.74
C ARG A 528 -13.20 -5.07 2.59
N ARG A 529 -11.88 -4.82 2.54
CA ARG A 529 -10.87 -5.64 3.24
C ARG A 529 -9.83 -4.88 4.04
#